data_AF-A0A3N7H0H0-F1
#
_entry.id   AF-A0A3N7H0H0-F1
#
_cell.length_a   1.000
_cell.length_b   1.000
_cell.length_c   1.000
_cell.angle_alpha   90.00
_cell.angle_beta   90.00
_cell.angle_gamma   90.00
#
_symmetry.space_group_name_H-M   'P 1'
#
loop_
_entity.id
_entity.type
_entity.pdbx_description
1 polymer ?
#
loop_
_entity_poly.entity_id
_entity_poly.type
_entity_poly.pdbx_seq_one_letter_code
_entity_poly.pdbx_strand_id
1 'polypeptide(L)'
;MNEDKQLDILVITVHPDDAELGCGGTLAKQVAMGRKVGIVDLTRGELGTRGTPEIRKAEAENAAAILGLSVRENLGMRDGFFQNDEPHKLQVIHAIRKYRPEIII
;
A
#
# COMPACT_ATOMS: atom_id res chain seq x y z
N MET A 1 9.23 -14.47 17.72
CA MET A 1 8.73 -14.11 16.38
C MET A 1 8.39 -12.62 16.45
N ASN A 2 9.01 -11.74 15.65
CA ASN A 2 8.95 -10.28 15.88
C ASN A 2 7.53 -9.72 15.67
N GLU A 3 6.94 -9.19 16.74
CA GLU A 3 5.66 -8.49 16.74
C GLU A 3 5.72 -7.11 16.04
N ASP A 4 6.93 -6.60 15.78
CA ASP A 4 7.14 -5.26 15.20
C ASP A 4 6.50 -5.04 13.83
N LYS A 5 6.27 -6.09 13.04
CA LYS A 5 5.72 -5.98 11.67
C LYS A 5 4.22 -6.22 11.56
N GLN A 6 3.54 -6.52 12.66
CA GLN A 6 2.09 -6.74 12.64
C GLN A 6 1.35 -5.41 12.47
N LEU A 7 0.39 -5.37 11.56
CA LEU A 7 -0.48 -4.21 11.33
C LEU A 7 -1.90 -4.51 11.82
N ASP A 8 -2.60 -3.47 12.27
CA ASP A 8 -4.04 -3.57 12.53
C ASP A 8 -4.81 -3.51 11.19
N ILE A 9 -4.33 -2.67 10.26
CA ILE A 9 -4.96 -2.46 8.95
C ILE A 9 -3.89 -2.45 7.86
N LEU A 10 -4.10 -3.25 6.81
CA LEU A 10 -3.34 -3.18 5.57
C LEU A 10 -4.28 -2.84 4.41
N VAL A 11 -4.02 -1.74 3.72
CA VAL A 11 -4.73 -1.40 2.48
C VAL A 11 -3.94 -1.94 1.30
N ILE A 12 -4.58 -2.65 0.39
CA ILE A 12 -3.95 -3.16 -0.83
C ILE A 12 -4.64 -2.52 -2.03
N THR A 13 -3.92 -1.63 -2.72
CA THR A 13 -4.45 -0.85 -3.86
C THR A 13 -3.56 -0.98 -5.08
N VAL A 14 -4.05 -0.57 -6.26
CA VAL A 14 -3.34 -0.82 -7.52
C VAL A 14 -2.25 0.23 -7.73
N HIS A 15 -2.61 1.50 -7.60
CA HIS A 15 -1.78 2.65 -7.94
C HIS A 15 -1.44 3.50 -6.69
N PRO A 16 -0.24 4.11 -6.65
CA PRO A 16 0.10 5.11 -5.65
C PRO A 16 -0.79 6.35 -5.73
N ASP A 17 -1.87 6.37 -4.93
CA ASP A 17 -2.87 7.43 -4.69
C ASP A 17 -4.27 6.84 -4.42
N ASP A 18 -4.54 5.63 -4.90
CA ASP A 18 -5.81 4.92 -4.75
C ASP A 18 -6.27 4.83 -3.29
N ALA A 19 -5.35 4.53 -2.36
CA ALA A 19 -5.66 4.38 -0.95
C ALA A 19 -6.07 5.72 -0.32
N GLU A 20 -5.37 6.79 -0.67
CA GLU A 20 -5.66 8.15 -0.22
C GLU A 20 -7.01 8.63 -0.77
N LEU A 21 -7.30 8.37 -2.04
CA LEU A 21 -8.56 8.72 -2.70
C LEU A 21 -9.74 7.89 -2.16
N GLY A 22 -9.55 6.59 -1.97
CA GLY A 22 -10.60 5.68 -1.55
C GLY A 22 -10.91 5.74 -0.06
N CYS A 23 -9.89 5.89 0.79
CA CYS A 23 -10.07 5.78 2.24
C CYS A 23 -9.11 6.62 3.10
N GLY A 24 -8.43 7.64 2.55
CA GLY A 24 -7.43 8.43 3.29
C GLY A 24 -7.92 9.01 4.63
N GLY A 25 -9.17 9.49 4.68
CA GLY A 25 -9.79 9.97 5.92
C GLY A 25 -9.98 8.86 6.97
N THR A 26 -10.30 7.64 6.52
CA THR A 26 -10.37 6.46 7.39
C THR A 26 -8.98 6.12 7.91
N LEU A 27 -7.95 6.09 7.06
CA LEU A 27 -6.58 5.78 7.47
C LEU A 27 -6.07 6.77 8.53
N ALA A 28 -6.22 8.07 8.27
CA ALA A 28 -5.83 9.12 9.22
C ALA A 28 -6.55 8.96 10.57
N LYS A 29 -7.85 8.65 10.55
CA LYS A 29 -8.62 8.41 11.78
C LYS A 29 -8.11 7.19 12.55
N GLN A 30 -7.80 6.08 11.86
CA GLN A 30 -7.32 4.85 12.50
C GLN A 30 -5.92 5.06 13.10
N VAL A 31 -5.03 5.74 12.39
CA VAL A 31 -3.72 6.14 12.93
C VAL A 31 -3.87 7.04 14.15
N ALA A 32 -4.76 8.03 14.12
CA ALA A 32 -5.03 8.90 15.28
C ALA A 32 -5.60 8.14 16.49
N MET A 33 -6.23 6.98 16.28
CA MET A 33 -6.68 6.07 17.34
C MET A 33 -5.56 5.13 17.84
N GLY A 34 -4.32 5.29 17.37
CA GLY A 34 -3.16 4.51 17.79
C GLY A 34 -2.97 3.19 17.03
N ARG A 35 -3.72 2.97 15.94
CA ARG A 35 -3.57 1.74 15.13
C ARG A 35 -2.39 1.82 14.18
N LYS A 36 -1.70 0.70 14.01
CA LYS A 36 -0.67 0.47 12.99
C LYS A 36 -1.34 0.23 11.64
N VAL A 37 -1.24 1.22 10.76
CA VAL A 37 -1.82 1.18 9.41
C VAL A 37 -0.70 1.13 8.38
N GLY A 38 -0.87 0.32 7.34
CA GLY A 38 0.05 0.28 6.21
C GLY A 38 -0.66 0.19 4.86
N ILE A 39 0.07 0.51 3.80
CA ILE A 39 -0.39 0.44 2.40
C ILE A 39 0.55 -0.45 1.59
N VAL A 40 -0.01 -1.25 0.69
CA VAL A 40 0.71 -1.96 -0.36
C VAL A 40 0.12 -1.55 -1.71
N ASP A 41 0.93 -0.86 -2.52
CA ASP A 41 0.60 -0.52 -3.91
C ASP A 41 1.06 -1.68 -4.82
N LEU A 42 0.19 -2.19 -5.70
CA LEU A 42 0.56 -3.30 -6.58
C LEU A 42 1.55 -2.86 -7.67
N THR A 43 1.36 -1.66 -8.22
CA THR A 43 2.09 -1.14 -9.38
C THR A 43 2.78 0.17 -9.04
N ARG A 44 3.69 0.66 -9.90
CA ARG A 44 4.29 2.00 -9.73
C ARG A 44 3.46 3.10 -10.40
N GLY A 45 2.37 2.72 -11.08
CA GLY A 45 1.58 3.61 -11.90
C GLY A 45 2.34 4.24 -13.06
N GLU A 46 3.27 3.47 -13.65
CA GLU A 46 4.14 3.93 -14.72
C GLU A 46 3.42 4.24 -16.05
N LEU A 47 2.14 3.88 -16.19
CA LEU A 47 1.31 4.28 -17.34
C LEU A 47 0.54 5.59 -17.12
N GLY A 48 0.71 6.23 -15.97
CA GLY A 48 0.15 7.55 -15.70
C GLY A 48 0.60 8.58 -16.74
N THR A 49 -0.33 9.39 -17.25
CA THR A 49 -0.05 10.39 -18.31
C THR A 49 0.66 11.63 -17.81
N ARG A 50 0.83 11.78 -16.49
CA ARG A 50 1.48 12.91 -15.82
C ARG A 50 2.42 12.40 -14.74
N GLY A 51 3.59 13.03 -14.64
CA GLY A 51 4.63 12.64 -13.69
C GLY A 51 5.51 11.49 -14.20
N THR A 52 6.34 10.96 -13.32
CA THR A 52 7.18 9.76 -13.55
C THR A 52 7.03 8.81 -12.36
N PRO A 53 7.41 7.52 -12.50
CA PRO A 53 7.39 6.57 -11.39
C PRO A 53 8.18 7.05 -10.16
N GLU A 54 9.29 7.78 -10.37
CA GLU A 54 10.12 8.33 -9.30
C GLU A 54 9.42 9.47 -8.57
N ILE A 55 8.73 10.35 -9.32
CA ILE A 55 7.90 11.41 -8.73
C ILE A 55 6.76 10.79 -7.92
N ARG A 56 6.03 9.82 -8.49
CA ARG A 56 4.93 9.14 -7.78
C ARG A 56 5.42 8.44 -6.53
N LYS A 57 6.61 7.83 -6.56
CA LYS A 57 7.23 7.24 -5.38
C LYS A 57 7.48 8.27 -4.29
N ALA A 58 8.07 9.42 -4.63
CA ALA A 58 8.32 10.49 -3.66
C ALA A 58 7.01 11.09 -3.10
N GLU A 59 5.99 11.27 -3.94
CA GLU A 59 4.65 11.70 -3.53
C GLU A 59 4.02 10.70 -2.56
N ALA A 60 4.12 9.41 -2.87
CA ALA A 60 3.61 8.33 -2.04
C ALA A 60 4.31 8.23 -0.68
N GLU A 61 5.62 8.43 -0.63
CA GLU A 61 6.40 8.50 0.62
C GLU A 61 5.97 9.70 1.47
N ASN A 62 5.78 10.87 0.85
CA ASN A 62 5.29 12.07 1.54
C ASN A 62 3.87 11.87 2.07
N ALA A 63 2.97 11.30 1.28
CA ALA A 63 1.60 11.00 1.70
C ALA A 63 1.57 10.02 2.88
N ALA A 64 2.44 9.00 2.86
CA ALA A 64 2.57 8.06 3.97
C ALA A 64 3.03 8.75 5.27
N ALA A 65 3.99 9.69 5.17
CA ALA A 65 4.44 10.47 6.31
C ALA A 65 3.33 11.39 6.86
N ILE A 66 2.57 12.04 5.98
CA ILE A 66 1.43 12.91 6.37
C ILE A 66 0.35 12.10 7.09
N LEU A 67 0.03 10.90 6.58
CA LEU A 67 -0.99 10.02 7.17
C LEU A 67 -0.49 9.29 8.43
N GLY A 68 0.81 9.31 8.73
CA GLY A 68 1.40 8.59 9.85
C GLY A 68 1.40 7.07 9.69
N LEU A 69 1.55 6.58 8.46
CA LEU A 69 1.56 5.14 8.19
C LEU A 69 2.80 4.47 8.79
N SER A 70 2.62 3.24 9.29
CA SER A 70 3.72 2.40 9.78
C SER A 70 4.56 1.81 8.65
N VAL A 71 3.95 1.58 7.49
CA VAL A 71 4.64 1.07 6.29
C VAL A 71 3.90 1.46 5.01
N ARG A 72 4.67 1.71 3.95
CA ARG A 72 4.18 1.70 2.58
C ARG A 72 5.13 0.89 1.71
N GLU A 73 4.61 -0.09 0.98
CA GLU A 73 5.38 -0.95 0.09
C GLU A 73 4.80 -0.94 -1.32
N ASN A 74 5.64 -1.15 -2.33
CA ASN A 74 5.23 -1.29 -3.71
C ASN A 74 5.68 -2.65 -4.25
N LEU A 75 4.76 -3.45 -4.81
CA LEU A 75 5.09 -4.79 -5.32
C LEU A 75 5.76 -4.76 -6.70
N GLY A 76 5.71 -3.62 -7.40
CA GLY A 76 6.37 -3.45 -8.68
C GLY A 76 5.78 -4.30 -9.81
N MET A 77 4.51 -4.69 -9.69
CA MET A 77 3.78 -5.30 -10.80
C MET A 77 3.66 -4.30 -11.95
N ARG A 78 3.66 -4.80 -13.18
CA ARG A 78 3.55 -3.97 -14.38
C ARG A 78 2.15 -3.37 -14.47
N ASP A 79 2.10 -2.04 -14.44
CA ASP A 79 0.86 -1.29 -14.51
C ASP A 79 0.06 -1.62 -15.78
N GLY A 80 -1.22 -1.92 -15.64
CA GLY A 80 -2.13 -2.33 -16.73
C GLY A 80 -1.89 -3.74 -17.30
N PHE A 81 -0.89 -4.49 -16.83
CA PHE A 81 -0.51 -5.77 -17.44
C PHE A 81 -0.49 -6.98 -16.48
N PHE A 82 -0.71 -6.78 -15.18
CA PHE A 82 -0.81 -7.91 -14.25
C PHE A 82 -2.07 -8.74 -14.52
N GLN A 83 -2.01 -10.03 -14.21
CA GLN A 83 -3.11 -10.97 -14.44
C GLN A 83 -3.57 -11.58 -13.12
N ASN A 84 -4.78 -12.15 -13.13
CA ASN A 84 -5.29 -12.93 -12.00
C ASN A 84 -4.71 -14.36 -11.98
N ASP A 85 -3.38 -14.45 -11.98
CA ASP A 85 -2.62 -15.70 -12.05
C ASP A 85 -1.93 -16.03 -10.71
N GLU A 86 -1.31 -17.21 -10.64
CA GLU A 86 -0.62 -17.66 -9.44
C GLU A 86 0.62 -16.80 -9.09
N PRO A 87 1.51 -16.41 -10.03
CA PRO A 87 2.64 -15.53 -9.74
C PRO A 87 2.26 -14.21 -9.08
N HIS A 88 1.23 -13.51 -9.57
CA HIS A 88 0.80 -12.24 -8.97
C HIS A 88 0.11 -12.47 -7.61
N LYS A 89 -0.71 -13.53 -7.48
CA LYS A 89 -1.31 -13.91 -6.18
C LYS A 89 -0.25 -14.19 -5.12
N LEU A 90 0.83 -14.88 -5.47
CA LEU A 90 1.91 -15.19 -4.53
C LEU A 90 2.59 -13.94 -3.97
N GLN A 91 2.74 -12.88 -4.78
CA GLN A 91 3.30 -11.60 -4.32
C GLN A 91 2.37 -10.95 -3.28
N VAL A 92 1.05 -10.92 -3.54
CA VAL A 92 0.06 -10.40 -2.59
C VAL A 92 0.02 -11.24 -1.31
N ILE A 93 0.02 -12.57 -1.44
CA ILE A 93 0.08 -13.49 -0.30
C ILE A 93 1.33 -13.26 0.54
N HIS A 94 2.48 -13.00 -0.09
CA HIS A 94 3.71 -12.69 0.62
C HIS A 94 3.58 -11.40 1.44
N ALA A 95 3.02 -10.34 0.86
CA ALA A 95 2.77 -9.08 1.57
C ALA A 95 1.82 -9.28 2.76
N ILE A 96 0.71 -10.00 2.58
CA ILE A 96 -0.23 -10.32 3.66
C ILE A 96 0.46 -11.11 4.78
N ARG A 97 1.26 -12.12 4.43
CA ARG A 97 1.98 -12.94 5.43
C ARG A 97 3.10 -12.17 6.13
N LYS A 98 3.72 -11.21 5.45
CA LYS A 98 4.77 -10.34 5.99
C LYS A 98 4.20 -9.40 7.06
N TYR A 99 3.02 -8.82 6.81
CA TYR A 99 2.42 -7.80 7.70
C TYR A 99 1.32 -8.32 8.63
N ARG A 100 0.78 -9.52 8.38
CA ARG A 100 -0.21 -10.21 9.21
C ARG A 100 -1.35 -9.28 9.70
N PRO A 101 -2.03 -8.55 8.79
CA PRO A 101 -3.03 -7.58 9.19
C PRO A 101 -4.27 -8.24 9.82
N GLU A 102 -4.92 -7.54 10.75
CA GLU A 102 -6.24 -7.96 11.26
C GLU A 102 -7.35 -7.63 10.25
N ILE A 103 -7.25 -6.48 9.58
CA ILE A 103 -8.19 -6.02 8.57
C ILE A 103 -7.44 -5.73 7.27
N ILE A 104 -7.99 -6.20 6.15
CA ILE A 104 -7.56 -5.84 4.80
C ILE A 104 -8.63 -4.95 4.18
N ILE A 105 -8.20 -3.86 3.57
CA ILE A 105 -9.02 -2.95 2.74
C ILE A 105 -8.52 -3.04 1.30
#